data_AF-A0A5N5JBN4-F1
#
_entry.id   AF-A0A5N5JBN4-F1
#
_cell.length_a   1.000
_cell.length_b   1.000
_cell.length_c   1.000
_cell.angle_alpha   90.00
_cell.angle_beta   90.00
_cell.angle_gamma   90.00
#
_symmetry.space_group_name_H-M   'P 1'
#
loop_
_entity.id
_entity.type
_entity.pdbx_description
1 polymer ?
#
loop_
_entity_poly.entity_id
_entity_poly.type
_entity_poly.pdbx_seq_one_letter_code
_entity_poly.pdbx_strand_id
1 'polypeptide(L)'
;MWNLDISTVCLSIEIQMNPGEDLILDLSVPEPVEVIYKSRDSADGEQICTVTQRSLQCKAEYTHRTSLSYPELTLRDVQPSDSGSYTIRDLKNNEDILCTPSLWQVRLSVMCVE
;
A
#
# COMPACT_ATOMS: atom_id res chain seq x y z
N MET A 1 -26.46 25.54 1.23
CA MET A 1 -25.23 25.02 0.61
C MET A 1 -24.49 24.27 1.69
N TRP A 2 -24.63 22.95 1.74
CA TRP A 2 -23.81 22.15 2.63
C TRP A 2 -22.51 21.88 1.88
N ASN A 3 -21.41 22.48 2.34
CA ASN A 3 -20.08 22.06 1.94
C ASN A 3 -19.91 20.63 2.45
N LEU A 4 -19.94 19.65 1.55
CA LEU A 4 -19.31 18.37 1.83
C LEU A 4 -17.81 18.60 1.65
N ASP A 5 -17.11 18.83 2.76
CA ASP A 5 -15.71 18.39 2.84
C ASP A 5 -15.78 16.86 2.72
N ILE A 6 -15.58 16.34 1.52
CA ILE A 6 -15.26 14.94 1.33
C ILE A 6 -13.81 14.81 1.82
N SER A 7 -13.64 14.81 3.14
CA SER A 7 -12.50 14.14 3.74
C SER A 7 -12.62 12.69 3.30
N THR A 8 -11.90 12.32 2.24
CA THR A 8 -11.80 10.95 1.75
C THR A 8 -11.56 10.07 2.95
N VAL A 9 -12.56 9.27 3.31
CA VAL A 9 -12.51 8.38 4.47
C VAL A 9 -11.43 7.37 4.18
N CYS A 10 -10.25 7.58 4.75
CA CYS A 10 -9.16 6.61 4.76
C CYS A 10 -9.65 5.40 5.56
N LEU A 11 -10.10 4.35 4.87
CA LEU A 11 -10.34 3.06 5.48
C LEU A 11 -8.98 2.44 5.80
N SER A 12 -8.47 2.70 7.01
CA SER A 12 -7.32 1.98 7.55
C SER A 12 -7.77 0.57 7.91
N ILE A 13 -7.68 -0.36 6.96
CA ILE A 13 -7.95 -1.77 7.22
C ILE A 13 -6.66 -2.42 7.72
N GLU A 14 -6.77 -3.28 8.72
CA GLU A 14 -5.65 -4.10 9.17
C GLU A 14 -5.80 -5.48 8.52
N ILE A 15 -4.86 -5.90 7.66
CA ILE A 15 -4.91 -7.24 7.05
C ILE A 15 -3.65 -8.00 7.45
N GLN A 16 -3.87 -9.10 8.17
CA GLN A 16 -2.83 -10.07 8.48
C GLN A 16 -2.63 -10.96 7.26
N MET A 17 -1.39 -11.05 6.79
CA MET A 17 -1.00 -11.93 5.67
C MET A 17 0.20 -12.76 6.08
N ASN A 18 0.25 -14.02 5.67
CA ASN A 18 1.40 -14.90 5.89
C ASN A 18 2.53 -14.60 4.89
N PRO A 19 3.82 -14.86 5.23
CA PRO A 19 4.88 -14.68 4.26
C PRO A 19 4.67 -15.67 3.11
N GLY A 20 4.90 -15.22 1.89
CA GLY A 20 4.64 -15.99 0.68
C GLY A 20 3.22 -15.84 0.11
N GLU A 21 2.31 -15.14 0.78
CA GLU A 21 1.03 -14.72 0.18
C GLU A 21 1.23 -13.55 -0.81
N ASP A 22 0.21 -13.27 -1.62
CA ASP A 22 0.24 -12.17 -2.58
C ASP A 22 -0.59 -10.99 -2.06
N LEU A 23 0.01 -9.79 -2.04
CA LEU A 23 -0.68 -8.55 -1.69
C LEU A 23 -1.29 -7.96 -2.95
N ILE A 24 -2.60 -7.70 -2.92
CA ILE A 24 -3.32 -7.06 -4.03
C ILE A 24 -3.71 -5.64 -3.62
N LEU A 25 -3.25 -4.66 -4.38
CA LEU A 25 -3.58 -3.24 -4.24
C LEU A 25 -4.53 -2.83 -5.35
N ASP A 26 -5.67 -2.27 -5.00
CA ASP A 26 -6.64 -1.73 -5.95
C ASP A 26 -6.26 -0.29 -6.34
N LEU A 27 -5.96 -0.08 -7.61
CA LEU A 27 -5.62 1.21 -8.22
C LEU A 27 -6.81 1.81 -8.97
N SER A 28 -8.05 1.63 -8.50
CA SER A 28 -9.30 2.11 -9.14
C SER A 28 -9.47 3.64 -9.18
N VAL A 29 -8.39 4.36 -9.49
CA VAL A 29 -8.30 5.81 -9.63
C VAL A 29 -7.64 6.12 -10.98
N PRO A 30 -7.91 7.29 -11.59
CA PRO A 30 -7.35 7.60 -12.90
C PRO A 30 -5.82 7.64 -12.88
N GLU A 31 -5.19 7.09 -13.91
CA GLU A 31 -3.76 7.26 -14.13
C GLU A 31 -3.39 8.75 -14.41
N PRO A 32 -2.19 9.20 -14.01
CA PRO A 32 -1.10 8.40 -13.44
C PRO A 32 -1.18 8.26 -11.92
N VAL A 33 -0.73 7.11 -11.41
CA VAL A 33 -0.70 6.82 -9.96
C VAL A 33 0.69 6.44 -9.49
N GLU A 34 0.99 6.76 -8.25
CA GLU A 34 2.15 6.22 -7.55
C GLU A 34 1.76 5.39 -6.34
N VAL A 35 2.57 4.38 -6.05
CA VAL A 35 2.46 3.54 -4.86
C VAL A 35 3.60 3.90 -3.93
N ILE A 36 3.24 4.34 -2.75
CA ILE A 36 4.16 4.78 -1.70
C ILE A 36 4.11 3.76 -0.58
N TYR A 37 5.25 3.16 -0.27
CA TYR A 37 5.43 2.28 0.86
C TYR A 37 6.00 3.05 2.04
N LYS A 38 5.48 2.81 3.23
CA LYS A 38 5.98 3.36 4.48
C LYS A 38 6.21 2.22 5.46
N SER A 39 7.48 1.94 5.75
CA SER A 39 7.83 1.04 6.85
C SER A 39 7.33 1.59 8.18
N ARG A 40 6.99 0.68 9.11
CA ARG A 40 6.58 1.05 10.48
C ARG A 40 7.65 1.86 11.22
N ASP A 41 8.92 1.63 10.90
CA ASP A 41 10.06 2.25 11.59
C ASP A 41 10.51 3.56 10.92
N SER A 42 9.89 3.95 9.79
CA SER A 42 10.21 5.18 9.06
C SER A 42 9.14 6.26 9.27
N ALA A 43 9.59 7.51 9.45
CA ALA A 43 8.71 8.67 9.42
C ALA A 43 8.21 8.97 8.01
N ASP A 44 9.04 8.70 7.01
CA ASP A 44 8.82 9.07 5.61
C ASP A 44 8.41 7.86 4.76
N GLY A 45 7.50 8.11 3.82
CA GLY A 45 7.12 7.14 2.79
C GLY A 45 8.03 7.21 1.58
N GLU A 46 8.23 6.08 0.94
CA GLU A 46 9.05 5.91 -0.25
C GLU A 46 8.19 5.47 -1.43
N GLN A 47 8.30 6.17 -2.56
CA GLN A 47 7.70 5.73 -3.81
C GLN A 47 8.39 4.44 -4.28
N ILE A 48 7.61 3.36 -4.42
CA ILE A 48 8.12 2.05 -4.83
C ILE A 48 7.70 1.66 -6.25
N CYS A 49 6.54 2.15 -6.71
CA CYS A 49 6.04 1.91 -8.05
C CYS A 49 5.28 3.13 -8.60
N THR A 50 5.22 3.21 -9.93
CA THR A 50 4.41 4.16 -10.70
C THR A 50 3.67 3.40 -11.78
N VAL A 51 2.40 3.76 -12.00
CA VAL A 51 1.60 3.26 -13.12
C VAL A 51 1.20 4.43 -14.00
N THR A 52 1.66 4.38 -15.25
CA THR A 52 1.40 5.38 -16.28
C THR A 52 1.09 4.69 -17.60
N GLN A 53 -0.02 5.06 -18.23
CA GLN A 53 -0.51 4.47 -19.48
C GLN A 53 -0.49 2.93 -19.44
N ARG A 54 -1.04 2.34 -18.37
CA ARG A 54 -1.05 0.90 -18.08
C ARG A 54 0.32 0.24 -18.00
N SER A 55 1.40 1.02 -17.91
CA SER A 55 2.76 0.52 -17.76
C SER A 55 3.17 0.64 -16.30
N LEU A 56 3.63 -0.46 -15.73
CA LEU A 56 4.15 -0.54 -14.36
C LEU A 56 5.66 -0.31 -14.37
N GLN A 57 6.13 0.65 -13.58
CA GLN A 57 7.55 0.88 -13.31
C GLN A 57 7.75 0.80 -11.81
N CYS A 58 8.65 -0.08 -11.35
CA CYS A 58 8.93 -0.24 -9.93
C CYS A 58 10.43 -0.14 -9.65
N LYS A 59 10.79 0.09 -8.39
CA LYS A 59 12.18 -0.07 -7.93
C LYS A 59 12.65 -1.51 -8.13
N ALA A 60 13.97 -1.68 -8.25
CA ALA A 60 14.59 -2.97 -8.57
C ALA A 60 14.16 -4.09 -7.62
N GLU A 61 14.03 -3.80 -6.33
CA GLU A 61 13.56 -4.73 -5.29
C GLU A 61 12.17 -5.31 -5.57
N TYR A 62 11.27 -4.49 -6.10
CA TYR A 62 9.87 -4.87 -6.35
C TYR A 62 9.64 -5.37 -7.78
N THR A 63 10.48 -5.00 -8.73
CA THR A 63 10.29 -5.22 -10.18
C THR A 63 10.01 -6.68 -10.56
N HIS A 64 10.65 -7.65 -9.89
CA HIS A 64 10.48 -9.07 -10.21
C HIS A 64 9.26 -9.70 -9.54
N ARG A 65 8.75 -9.07 -8.48
CA ARG A 65 7.66 -9.61 -7.64
C ARG A 65 6.33 -8.90 -7.92
N THR A 66 6.35 -7.75 -8.57
CA THR A 66 5.14 -7.02 -8.93
C THR A 66 4.59 -7.37 -10.32
N SER A 67 3.27 -7.31 -10.46
CA SER A 67 2.58 -7.42 -11.74
C SER A 67 1.32 -6.56 -11.76
N LEU A 68 1.02 -5.95 -12.90
CA LEU A 68 -0.16 -5.11 -13.10
C LEU A 68 -1.20 -5.85 -13.95
N SER A 69 -2.39 -6.05 -13.38
CA SER A 69 -3.62 -6.42 -14.06
C SER A 69 -4.66 -5.37 -13.76
N TYR A 70 -4.53 -4.20 -14.41
CA TYR A 70 -5.28 -2.99 -14.05
C TYR A 70 -6.79 -3.25 -13.86
N PRO A 71 -7.40 -2.77 -12.75
CA PRO A 71 -6.84 -1.83 -11.77
C PRO A 71 -5.98 -2.45 -10.67
N GLU A 72 -5.72 -3.76 -10.68
CA GLU A 72 -5.02 -4.42 -9.59
C GLU A 72 -3.50 -4.45 -9.81
N LEU A 73 -2.76 -4.03 -8.79
CA LEU A 73 -1.32 -4.27 -8.65
C LEU A 73 -1.10 -5.38 -7.63
N THR A 74 -0.48 -6.47 -8.07
CA THR A 74 -0.10 -7.58 -7.19
C THR A 74 1.37 -7.46 -6.82
N LEU A 75 1.69 -7.51 -5.53
CA LEU A 75 3.03 -7.78 -4.98
C LEU A 75 3.07 -9.24 -4.51
N ARG A 76 3.82 -10.07 -5.22
CA ARG A 76 3.87 -11.51 -4.97
C ARG A 76 4.88 -11.90 -3.89
N ASP A 77 4.63 -13.02 -3.25
CA ASP A 77 5.54 -13.66 -2.29
C ASP A 77 5.96 -12.67 -1.19
N VAL A 78 4.99 -12.04 -0.50
CA VAL A 78 5.28 -10.99 0.48
C VAL A 78 6.25 -11.48 1.55
N GLN A 79 7.22 -10.64 1.89
CA GLN A 79 8.26 -10.91 2.87
C GLN A 79 8.04 -10.08 4.13
N PRO A 80 8.62 -10.46 5.28
CA PRO A 80 8.51 -9.66 6.50
C PRO A 80 8.96 -8.20 6.33
N SER A 81 9.92 -7.92 5.44
CA SER A 81 10.39 -6.57 5.11
C SER A 81 9.35 -5.73 4.36
N ASP A 82 8.36 -6.35 3.72
CA ASP A 82 7.27 -5.64 3.04
C ASP A 82 6.20 -5.15 4.03
N SER A 83 6.38 -5.44 5.33
CA SER A 83 5.49 -4.97 6.38
C SER A 83 5.50 -3.45 6.49
N GLY A 84 4.33 -2.85 6.45
CA GLY A 84 4.18 -1.40 6.53
C GLY A 84 2.83 -0.95 5.99
N SER A 85 2.75 0.32 5.66
CA SER A 85 1.58 0.95 5.04
C SER A 85 1.86 1.22 3.57
N TYR A 86 0.84 1.02 2.75
CA TYR A 86 0.87 1.35 1.32
C TYR A 86 -0.17 2.44 1.04
N THR A 87 0.26 3.47 0.32
CA THR A 87 -0.60 4.59 -0.13
C THR A 87 -0.62 4.61 -1.64
N ILE A 88 -1.81 4.71 -2.23
CA ILE A 88 -1.99 4.97 -3.65
C ILE A 88 -2.24 6.46 -3.80
N ARG A 89 -1.39 7.17 -4.53
CA ARG A 89 -1.58 8.60 -4.79
C ARG A 89 -1.96 8.81 -6.25
N ASP A 90 -3.07 9.50 -6.46
CA ASP A 90 -3.45 10.05 -7.76
C ASP A 90 -2.59 11.28 -8.03
N LEU A 91 -1.69 11.19 -9.02
CA LEU A 91 -0.78 12.28 -9.37
C LEU A 91 -1.48 13.41 -10.13
N LYS A 92 -2.66 13.17 -10.70
CA LYS A 92 -3.42 14.20 -11.43
C LYS A 92 -4.10 15.18 -10.49
N ASN A 93 -4.70 14.66 -9.41
CA ASN A 93 -5.42 15.47 -8.42
C ASN A 93 -4.61 15.70 -7.14
N ASN A 94 -3.44 15.05 -7.02
CA ASN A 94 -2.61 15.08 -5.82
C ASN A 94 -3.38 14.64 -4.56
N GLU A 95 -4.19 13.60 -4.73
CA GLU A 95 -5.03 13.03 -3.67
C GLU A 95 -4.46 11.67 -3.25
N ASP A 96 -4.26 11.52 -1.94
CA ASP A 96 -3.87 10.25 -1.33
C ASP A 96 -5.12 9.41 -1.11
N ILE A 97 -5.19 8.26 -1.78
CA ILE A 97 -6.27 7.30 -1.66
C ILE A 97 -5.70 6.10 -0.92
N LEU A 98 -5.93 6.10 0.40
CA LEU A 98 -5.36 5.12 1.31
C LEU A 98 -6.18 3.82 1.29
N CYS A 99 -5.54 2.72 0.90
CA CYS A 99 -5.98 1.36 1.20
C CYS A 99 -4.82 0.63 1.88
N THR A 100 -4.67 0.77 3.20
CA THR A 100 -3.72 -0.07 3.92
C THR A 100 -4.40 -1.38 4.30
N PRO A 101 -3.69 -2.50 4.12
CA PRO A 101 -3.55 -3.56 5.09
C PRO A 101 -2.33 -3.33 5.99
N SER A 102 -2.49 -3.27 7.32
CA SER A 102 -1.33 -3.40 8.21
C SER A 102 -0.84 -4.84 8.27
N LEU A 103 0.29 -5.10 7.61
CA LEU A 103 0.94 -6.42 7.58
C LEU A 103 1.62 -6.70 8.93
N TRP A 104 1.04 -7.63 9.68
CA TRP A 104 1.47 -8.17 10.99
C TRP A 104 1.34 -7.29 12.24
N GLN A 105 0.78 -7.94 13.27
CA GLN A 105 1.11 -7.71 14.67
C GLN A 105 1.97 -8.89 15.15
N VAL A 106 3.22 -8.63 15.53
CA VAL A 106 3.94 -9.53 16.41
C VAL A 106 3.14 -9.55 17.71
N ARG A 107 2.57 -10.70 18.10
CA ARG A 107 2.30 -10.92 19.52
C ARG A 107 3.66 -10.94 20.21
N LEU A 108 4.13 -9.77 20.64
CA LEU A 108 4.99 -9.71 21.81
C LEU A 108 4.04 -9.89 22.98
N SER A 109 3.99 -11.12 23.46
CA SER A 109 3.59 -11.43 24.82
C SER A 109 4.42 -10.54 25.75
N VAL A 110 3.92 -9.35 26.07
CA VAL A 110 4.28 -8.73 27.34
C VAL A 110 3.47 -9.50 28.38
N MET A 111 4.21 -10.29 29.15
CA MET A 111 3.75 -10.85 30.41
C MET A 111 3.06 -9.76 31.21
N CYS A 112 1.76 -9.87 31.43
CA CYS A 112 1.25 -9.58 32.75
C CYS A 112 1.60 -10.83 33.57
N VAL A 113 2.70 -10.73 34.31
CA VAL A 113 2.91 -11.48 35.55
C VAL A 113 1.71 -11.19 36.45
N GLU A 114 1.20 -12.23 37.12
CA GLU A 114 0.02 -12.31 38.01
C GLU A 114 -0.67 -11.01 38.43
#